data_AF-A0A9Q1BSS2-F1
#
_entry.id   AF-A0A9Q1BSS2-F1
#
_cell.length_a   1.000
_cell.length_b   1.000
_cell.length_c   1.000
_cell.angle_alpha   90.00
_cell.angle_beta   90.00
_cell.angle_gamma   90.00
#
_symmetry.space_group_name_H-M   'P 1'
#
loop_
_entity.id
_entity.type
_entity.pdbx_description
1 polymer ?
#
loop_
_entity_poly.entity_id
_entity_poly.type
_entity_poly.pdbx_seq_one_letter_code
_entity_poly.pdbx_strand_id
1 'polypeptide(L)'
;MSAPIEKALDSIERGDAGKAVASIITMLTNPESVQSIGEYGDTMKAMMALKEQQQSQVQGIIQGLLALLDQEVANVAAEKSSSTQEDKTKEEAEKALSDACQEVEKVQTEFQYPLKNRITSVQREKDAIEEQRAGLLEERERVKEETTHVLPKTRYNISLYTCITGIKWDYECPPEQIKGYVSTSKDVRPFSLSSQQNSKFFITNYLWDLVESACQAK
;
A
#
# COMPACT_ATOMS: atom_id res chain seq x y z
N MET A 1 -83.80 -48.83 -30.65
CA MET A 1 -84.43 -50.01 -31.28
C MET A 1 -83.39 -50.72 -32.15
N SER A 2 -82.56 -51.59 -31.56
CA SER A 2 -81.32 -52.16 -32.17
C SER A 2 -81.41 -53.66 -32.51
N ALA A 3 -82.62 -54.20 -32.65
CA ALA A 3 -82.83 -55.65 -32.78
C ALA A 3 -82.40 -56.32 -34.12
N PRO A 4 -82.34 -55.62 -35.29
CA PRO A 4 -82.00 -56.29 -36.57
C PRO A 4 -80.49 -56.42 -36.85
N ILE A 5 -79.69 -55.41 -36.48
CA ILE A 5 -78.26 -55.32 -36.83
C ILE A 5 -77.43 -56.32 -36.01
N GLU A 6 -77.70 -56.41 -34.71
CA GLU A 6 -77.07 -57.42 -33.83
C GLU A 6 -77.38 -58.84 -34.31
N LYS A 7 -78.62 -59.14 -34.73
CA LYS A 7 -78.97 -60.47 -35.26
C LYS A 7 -78.24 -60.83 -36.55
N ALA A 8 -77.95 -59.84 -37.41
CA ALA A 8 -77.18 -60.06 -38.63
C ALA A 8 -75.69 -60.33 -38.31
N LEU A 9 -75.07 -59.53 -37.43
CA LEU A 9 -73.69 -59.71 -36.98
C LEU A 9 -73.50 -61.06 -36.24
N ASP A 10 -74.42 -61.38 -35.33
CA ASP A 10 -74.42 -62.60 -34.52
C ASP A 10 -74.68 -63.86 -35.37
N SER A 11 -75.30 -63.73 -36.56
CA SER A 11 -75.45 -64.81 -37.54
C SER A 11 -74.22 -64.99 -38.44
N ILE A 12 -73.49 -63.90 -38.71
CA ILE A 12 -72.22 -63.90 -39.46
C ILE A 12 -71.09 -64.49 -38.61
N GLU A 13 -70.99 -64.13 -37.33
CA GLU A 13 -70.00 -64.69 -36.40
C GLU A 13 -70.21 -66.19 -36.15
N ARG A 14 -71.45 -66.68 -36.24
CA ARG A 14 -71.79 -68.12 -36.13
C ARG A 14 -71.65 -68.91 -37.45
N GLY A 15 -71.27 -68.26 -38.55
CA GLY A 15 -71.00 -68.92 -39.85
C GLY A 15 -72.22 -69.40 -40.63
N ASP A 16 -73.44 -68.99 -40.26
CA ASP A 16 -74.70 -69.41 -40.90
C ASP A 16 -75.11 -68.42 -42.00
N ALA A 17 -74.48 -68.57 -43.18
CA ALA A 17 -74.61 -67.64 -44.29
C ALA A 17 -76.05 -67.45 -44.80
N GLY A 18 -76.89 -68.49 -44.75
CA GLY A 18 -78.28 -68.41 -45.21
C GLY A 18 -79.16 -67.50 -44.35
N LYS A 19 -79.02 -67.59 -43.02
CA LYS A 19 -79.76 -66.72 -42.08
C LYS A 19 -79.20 -65.31 -42.01
N ALA A 20 -77.89 -65.16 -42.17
CA ALA A 20 -77.24 -63.86 -42.29
C ALA A 20 -77.77 -63.09 -43.50
N VAL A 21 -77.80 -63.72 -44.68
CA VAL A 21 -78.33 -63.10 -45.91
C VAL A 21 -79.81 -62.75 -45.77
N ALA A 22 -80.63 -63.64 -45.20
CA ALA A 22 -82.03 -63.35 -44.96
C ALA A 22 -82.22 -62.12 -44.05
N SER A 23 -81.50 -62.05 -42.92
CA SER A 23 -81.54 -60.90 -42.00
C SER A 23 -81.04 -59.60 -42.65
N ILE A 24 -80.01 -59.67 -43.49
CA ILE A 24 -79.50 -58.52 -44.25
C ILE A 24 -80.55 -58.04 -45.26
N ILE A 25 -81.27 -58.94 -45.94
CA ILE A 25 -82.35 -58.56 -46.85
C ILE A 25 -83.49 -57.87 -46.10
N THR A 26 -83.91 -58.38 -44.93
CA THR A 26 -84.93 -57.72 -44.09
C THR A 26 -84.45 -56.38 -43.52
N MET A 27 -83.15 -56.24 -43.29
CA MET A 27 -82.52 -55.00 -42.83
C MET A 27 -82.45 -53.95 -43.95
N LEU A 28 -82.14 -54.36 -45.19
CA LEU A 28 -82.06 -53.48 -46.36
C LEU A 28 -83.41 -53.10 -46.97
N THR A 29 -84.49 -53.84 -46.65
CA THR A 29 -85.86 -53.53 -47.06
C THR A 29 -86.60 -52.64 -46.06
N ASN A 30 -86.05 -52.43 -44.86
CA ASN A 30 -86.60 -51.51 -43.86
C ASN A 30 -85.92 -50.12 -43.97
N PRO A 31 -86.64 -49.05 -44.33
CA PRO A 31 -86.06 -47.73 -44.54
C PRO A 31 -85.36 -47.15 -43.29
N GLU A 32 -85.84 -47.45 -42.08
CA GLU A 32 -85.23 -46.96 -40.83
C GLU A 32 -83.84 -47.58 -40.55
N SER A 33 -83.67 -48.87 -40.90
CA SER A 33 -82.40 -49.58 -40.74
C SER A 33 -81.35 -49.10 -41.74
N VAL A 34 -81.76 -48.80 -42.98
CA VAL A 34 -80.88 -48.22 -44.00
C VAL A 34 -80.40 -46.82 -43.59
N GLN A 35 -81.29 -46.01 -43.01
CA GLN A 35 -80.94 -44.69 -42.48
C GLN A 35 -79.95 -44.79 -41.30
N SER A 36 -80.14 -45.74 -40.38
CA SER A 36 -79.23 -45.96 -39.25
C SER A 36 -77.82 -46.41 -39.68
N ILE A 37 -77.69 -47.20 -40.76
CA ILE A 37 -76.40 -47.56 -41.35
C ILE A 37 -75.73 -46.35 -42.01
N GLY A 38 -76.52 -45.48 -42.65
CA GLY A 38 -76.04 -44.21 -43.21
C GLY A 38 -75.47 -43.30 -42.13
N GLU A 39 -76.21 -43.11 -41.03
CA GLU A 39 -75.77 -42.35 -39.86
C GLU A 39 -74.52 -42.96 -39.21
N TYR A 40 -74.43 -44.30 -39.14
CA TYR A 40 -73.21 -44.99 -38.69
C TYR A 40 -72.02 -44.77 -39.64
N GLY A 41 -72.25 -44.77 -40.96
CA GLY A 41 -71.23 -44.46 -41.96
C GLY A 41 -70.72 -43.02 -41.87
N ASP A 42 -71.62 -42.07 -41.63
CA ASP A 42 -71.28 -40.66 -41.47
C ASP A 42 -70.54 -40.39 -40.15
N THR A 43 -70.96 -41.03 -39.06
CA THR A 43 -70.23 -40.98 -37.77
C THR A 43 -68.85 -41.63 -37.87
N MET A 44 -68.70 -42.74 -38.61
CA MET A 44 -67.40 -43.39 -38.84
C MET A 44 -66.47 -42.53 -39.70
N LYS A 45 -66.98 -41.86 -40.74
CA LYS A 45 -66.21 -40.88 -41.53
C LYS A 45 -65.75 -39.70 -40.68
N ALA A 46 -66.63 -39.16 -39.85
CA ALA A 46 -66.29 -38.08 -38.92
C ALA A 46 -65.22 -38.53 -37.91
N MET A 47 -65.29 -39.77 -37.40
CA MET A 47 -64.30 -40.35 -36.51
C MET A 47 -62.93 -40.52 -37.20
N MET A 48 -62.89 -41.00 -38.45
CA MET A 48 -61.64 -41.13 -39.20
C MET A 48 -61.00 -39.78 -39.50
N ALA A 49 -61.79 -38.78 -39.92
CA ALA A 49 -61.29 -37.42 -40.14
C ALA A 49 -60.75 -36.80 -38.85
N LEU A 50 -61.43 -37.00 -37.71
CA LEU A 50 -60.96 -36.54 -36.40
C LEU A 50 -59.65 -37.23 -36.00
N LYS A 51 -59.51 -38.54 -36.24
CA LYS A 51 -58.29 -39.29 -35.95
C LYS A 51 -57.11 -38.77 -36.78
N GLU A 52 -57.31 -38.53 -38.07
CA GLU A 52 -56.27 -38.01 -38.96
C GLU A 52 -55.86 -36.58 -38.55
N GLN A 53 -56.82 -35.73 -38.17
CA GLN A 53 -56.57 -34.42 -37.60
C GLN A 53 -55.77 -34.51 -36.29
N GLN A 54 -56.17 -35.38 -35.36
CA GLN A 54 -55.45 -35.59 -34.10
C GLN A 54 -54.03 -36.11 -34.34
N GLN A 55 -53.84 -37.04 -35.27
CA GLN A 55 -52.53 -37.60 -35.61
C GLN A 55 -51.60 -36.52 -36.20
N SER A 56 -52.11 -35.68 -37.11
CA SER A 56 -51.35 -34.55 -37.64
C SER A 56 -51.00 -33.53 -36.55
N GLN A 57 -51.91 -33.26 -35.61
CA GLN A 57 -51.67 -32.34 -34.50
C GLN A 57 -50.58 -32.86 -33.56
N VAL A 58 -50.64 -34.14 -33.19
CA VAL A 58 -49.62 -34.78 -32.33
C VAL A 58 -48.25 -34.77 -33.01
N GLN A 59 -48.18 -35.06 -34.30
CA GLN A 59 -46.93 -35.00 -35.05
C GLN A 59 -46.32 -33.60 -35.06
N GLY A 60 -47.15 -32.56 -35.26
CA GLY A 60 -46.72 -31.17 -35.21
C GLY A 60 -46.19 -30.75 -33.83
N ILE A 61 -46.85 -31.19 -32.75
CA ILE A 61 -46.38 -30.93 -31.38
C ILE A 61 -45.03 -31.60 -31.13
N ILE A 62 -44.86 -32.87 -31.53
CA ILE A 62 -43.60 -33.61 -31.34
C ILE A 62 -42.46 -32.92 -32.10
N GLN A 63 -42.68 -32.50 -33.35
CA GLN A 63 -41.67 -31.75 -34.11
C GLN A 63 -41.32 -30.41 -33.46
N GLY A 64 -42.31 -29.68 -32.94
CA GLY A 64 -42.07 -28.42 -32.23
C GLY A 64 -41.24 -28.62 -30.95
N LEU A 65 -41.54 -29.66 -30.18
CA LEU A 65 -40.78 -29.98 -28.97
C LEU A 65 -39.35 -30.45 -29.27
N LEU A 66 -39.15 -31.21 -30.36
CA LEU A 66 -37.81 -31.61 -30.82
C LEU A 66 -36.98 -30.39 -31.21
N ALA A 67 -37.54 -29.44 -31.97
CA ALA A 67 -36.84 -28.22 -32.35
C ALA A 67 -36.46 -27.35 -31.14
N LEU A 68 -37.36 -27.23 -30.15
CA LEU A 68 -37.07 -26.54 -28.90
C LEU A 68 -35.97 -27.23 -28.09
N LEU A 69 -35.97 -28.56 -28.07
CA LEU A 69 -34.93 -29.34 -27.39
C LEU A 69 -33.56 -29.14 -28.06
N ASP A 70 -33.49 -29.20 -29.39
CA ASP A 70 -32.25 -28.97 -30.13
C ASP A 70 -31.70 -27.55 -29.92
N GLN A 71 -32.59 -26.55 -29.88
CA GLN A 71 -32.22 -25.16 -29.59
C GLN A 71 -31.67 -25.00 -28.16
N GLU A 72 -32.28 -25.63 -27.17
CA GLU A 72 -31.82 -25.55 -25.79
C GLU A 72 -30.47 -26.25 -25.60
N VAL A 73 -30.26 -27.40 -26.25
CA VAL A 73 -28.96 -28.09 -26.25
C VAL A 73 -27.87 -27.21 -26.87
N ALA A 74 -28.17 -26.50 -27.96
CA ALA A 74 -27.24 -25.57 -28.58
C ALA A 74 -26.90 -24.38 -27.65
N ASN A 75 -27.89 -23.83 -26.94
CA ASN A 75 -27.69 -22.74 -25.99
C ASN A 75 -26.80 -23.17 -24.81
N VAL A 76 -27.07 -24.34 -24.22
CA VAL A 76 -26.26 -24.87 -23.09
C VAL A 76 -24.82 -25.17 -23.51
N ALA A 77 -24.60 -25.62 -24.74
CA ALA A 77 -23.26 -25.82 -25.28
C ALA A 77 -22.51 -24.48 -25.45
N ALA A 78 -23.19 -23.44 -25.92
CA ALA A 78 -22.62 -22.10 -26.05
C ALA A 78 -22.27 -21.49 -24.67
N GLU A 79 -23.14 -21.60 -23.67
CA GLU A 79 -22.89 -21.11 -22.31
C GLU A 79 -21.72 -21.81 -21.62
N LYS A 80 -21.55 -23.13 -21.81
CA LYS A 80 -20.37 -23.85 -21.30
C LYS A 80 -19.07 -23.40 -21.96
N SER A 81 -19.13 -23.03 -23.24
CA SER A 81 -17.96 -22.52 -23.95
C SER A 81 -17.57 -21.11 -23.48
N SER A 82 -18.54 -20.24 -23.15
CA SER A 82 -18.26 -18.92 -22.59
C SER A 82 -17.75 -18.98 -21.15
N SER A 83 -18.28 -19.87 -20.29
CA SER A 83 -17.82 -20.00 -18.91
C SER A 83 -16.35 -20.47 -18.83
N THR A 84 -15.94 -21.36 -19.73
CA THR A 84 -14.55 -21.84 -19.81
C THR A 84 -13.59 -20.73 -20.25
N GLN A 85 -14.08 -19.75 -21.01
CA GLN A 85 -13.29 -18.62 -21.47
C GLN A 85 -13.17 -17.55 -20.37
N GLU A 86 -14.23 -17.33 -19.61
CA GLU A 86 -14.22 -16.45 -18.42
C GLU A 86 -13.28 -16.96 -17.32
N ASP A 87 -13.30 -18.27 -17.03
CA ASP A 87 -12.39 -18.87 -16.03
C ASP A 87 -10.92 -18.71 -16.41
N LYS A 88 -10.57 -18.87 -17.69
CA LYS A 88 -9.20 -18.64 -18.18
C LYS A 88 -8.78 -17.18 -18.07
N THR A 89 -9.66 -16.25 -18.44
CA THR A 89 -9.36 -14.82 -18.28
C THR A 89 -9.22 -14.41 -16.82
N LYS A 90 -9.94 -15.07 -15.91
CA LYS A 90 -9.86 -14.80 -14.47
C LYS A 90 -8.57 -15.34 -13.86
N GLU A 91 -8.15 -16.54 -14.26
CA GLU A 91 -6.88 -17.13 -13.83
C GLU A 91 -5.67 -16.32 -14.35
N GLU A 92 -5.72 -15.84 -15.60
CA GLU A 92 -4.70 -14.94 -16.15
C GLU A 92 -4.67 -13.59 -15.43
N ALA A 93 -5.84 -13.03 -15.09
CA ALA A 93 -5.95 -11.79 -14.33
C ALA A 93 -5.43 -11.93 -12.89
N GLU A 94 -5.71 -13.05 -12.22
CA GLU A 94 -5.19 -13.34 -10.87
C GLU A 94 -3.68 -13.52 -10.88
N LYS A 95 -3.12 -14.18 -11.92
CA LYS A 95 -1.67 -14.30 -12.10
C LYS A 95 -1.01 -12.94 -12.34
N ALA A 96 -1.58 -12.12 -13.23
CA ALA A 96 -1.07 -10.78 -13.49
C ALA A 96 -1.15 -9.88 -12.24
N LEU A 97 -2.20 -10.02 -11.44
CA LEU A 97 -2.35 -9.29 -10.19
C LEU A 97 -1.32 -9.74 -9.14
N SER A 98 -1.08 -11.06 -9.04
CA SER A 98 -0.04 -11.62 -8.16
C SER A 98 1.36 -11.11 -8.56
N ASP A 99 1.68 -11.15 -9.85
CA ASP A 99 2.97 -10.68 -10.37
C ASP A 99 3.16 -9.17 -10.13
N ALA A 100 2.11 -8.37 -10.35
CA ALA A 100 2.13 -6.94 -10.07
C ALA A 100 2.31 -6.63 -8.57
N CYS A 101 1.63 -7.37 -7.68
CA CYS A 101 1.80 -7.25 -6.24
C CYS A 101 3.24 -7.59 -5.81
N GLN A 102 3.80 -8.65 -6.38
CA GLN A 102 5.17 -9.07 -6.08
C GLN A 102 6.20 -8.04 -6.54
N GLU A 103 5.98 -7.41 -7.70
CA GLU A 103 6.85 -6.34 -8.19
C GLU A 103 6.75 -5.08 -7.35
N VAL A 104 5.55 -4.71 -6.88
CA VAL A 104 5.36 -3.60 -5.93
C VAL A 104 6.08 -3.88 -4.61
N GLU A 105 6.01 -5.11 -4.10
CA GLU A 105 6.71 -5.51 -2.87
C GLU A 105 8.23 -5.46 -3.04
N LYS A 106 8.76 -5.93 -4.17
CA LYS A 106 10.19 -5.76 -4.50
C LYS A 106 10.57 -4.28 -4.55
N VAL A 107 9.79 -3.44 -5.23
CA VAL A 107 10.10 -2.01 -5.32
C VAL A 107 10.05 -1.34 -3.93
N GLN A 108 9.10 -1.70 -3.08
CA GLN A 108 9.05 -1.19 -1.70
C GLN A 108 10.26 -1.64 -0.87
N THR A 109 10.64 -2.91 -0.96
CA THR A 109 11.72 -3.47 -0.15
C THR A 109 13.10 -3.05 -0.64
N GLU A 110 13.33 -3.00 -1.96
CA GLU A 110 14.62 -2.67 -2.56
C GLU A 110 14.88 -1.17 -2.64
N PHE A 111 13.85 -0.34 -2.85
CA PHE A 111 14.03 1.10 -3.06
C PHE A 111 13.44 1.92 -1.94
N GLN A 112 12.18 1.70 -1.57
CA GLN A 112 11.50 2.61 -0.63
C GLN A 112 12.11 2.55 0.78
N TYR A 113 12.38 1.35 1.30
CA TYR A 113 12.95 1.18 2.63
C TYR A 113 14.41 1.69 2.72
N PRO A 114 15.33 1.33 1.81
CA PRO A 114 16.71 1.84 1.85
C PRO A 114 16.78 3.35 1.63
N LEU A 115 15.96 3.91 0.75
CA LEU A 115 15.92 5.35 0.51
C LEU A 115 15.40 6.10 1.73
N LYS A 116 14.37 5.59 2.41
CA LYS A 116 13.87 6.17 3.67
C LYS A 116 14.93 6.11 4.78
N ASN A 117 15.66 5.01 4.88
CA ASN A 117 16.78 4.90 5.82
C ASN A 117 17.90 5.87 5.48
N ARG A 118 18.20 6.08 4.20
CA ARG A 118 19.20 7.05 3.77
C ARG A 118 18.78 8.48 4.07
N ILE A 119 17.53 8.83 3.81
CA ILE A 119 16.96 10.15 4.14
C ILE A 119 17.05 10.41 5.64
N THR A 120 16.65 9.46 6.47
CA THR A 120 16.72 9.60 7.94
C THR A 120 18.17 9.67 8.45
N SER A 121 19.11 8.94 7.84
CA SER A 121 20.55 9.05 8.15
C SER A 121 21.09 10.43 7.82
N VAL A 122 20.83 10.92 6.61
CA VAL A 122 21.28 12.24 6.15
C VAL A 122 20.67 13.35 7.00
N GLN A 123 19.41 13.22 7.41
CA GLN A 123 18.79 14.20 8.30
C GLN A 123 19.49 14.25 9.67
N ARG A 124 19.82 13.09 10.27
CA ARG A 124 20.58 13.06 11.52
C ARG A 124 21.99 13.65 11.38
N GLU A 125 22.67 13.36 10.28
CA GLU A 125 23.99 13.95 9.99
C GLU A 125 23.89 15.46 9.86
N LYS A 126 22.85 15.97 9.19
CA LYS A 126 22.60 17.41 9.09
C LYS A 126 22.38 18.04 10.46
N ASP A 127 21.52 17.45 11.29
CA ASP A 127 21.21 17.97 12.61
C ASP A 127 22.47 17.99 13.50
N ALA A 128 23.31 16.95 13.43
CA ALA A 128 24.59 16.88 14.14
C ALA A 128 25.58 17.96 13.66
N ILE A 129 25.64 18.23 12.35
CA ILE A 129 26.47 19.30 11.79
C ILE A 129 25.95 20.68 12.23
N GLU A 130 24.65 20.88 12.30
CA GLU A 130 24.06 22.14 12.78
C GLU A 130 24.38 22.38 14.26
N GLU A 131 24.32 21.35 15.11
CA GLU A 131 24.73 21.44 16.51
C GLU A 131 26.23 21.75 16.66
N GLN A 132 27.09 21.06 15.91
CA GLN A 132 28.53 21.36 15.88
C GLN A 132 28.79 22.79 15.41
N ARG A 133 28.06 23.26 14.40
CA ARG A 133 28.18 24.62 13.89
C ARG A 133 27.75 25.66 14.92
N ALA A 134 26.69 25.39 15.69
CA ALA A 134 26.26 26.26 16.78
C ALA A 134 27.33 26.34 17.89
N GLY A 135 27.86 25.20 18.34
CA GLY A 135 28.93 25.18 19.34
C GLY A 135 30.20 25.89 18.87
N LEU A 136 30.60 25.73 17.60
CA LEU A 136 31.72 26.46 17.02
C LEU A 136 31.47 27.97 16.92
N LEU A 137 30.23 28.41 16.71
CA LEU A 137 29.88 29.83 16.68
C LEU A 137 30.03 30.46 18.07
N GLU A 138 29.56 29.78 19.11
CA GLU A 138 29.71 30.22 20.50
C GLU A 138 31.19 30.30 20.90
N GLU A 139 31.96 29.26 20.56
CA GLU A 139 33.41 29.22 20.75
C GLU A 139 34.09 30.40 20.07
N ARG A 140 33.73 30.67 18.81
CA ARG A 140 34.27 31.78 18.02
C ARG A 140 34.00 33.12 18.69
N GLU A 141 32.77 33.38 19.14
CA GLU A 141 32.47 34.65 19.79
C GLU A 141 33.17 34.77 21.15
N ARG A 142 33.33 33.68 21.91
CA ARG A 142 34.13 33.67 23.14
C ARG A 142 35.60 34.03 22.88
N VAL A 143 36.23 33.36 21.92
CA VAL A 143 37.62 33.62 21.53
C VAL A 143 37.80 35.04 21.00
N LYS A 144 36.81 35.53 20.24
CA LYS A 144 36.80 36.90 19.75
C LYS A 144 36.74 37.89 20.91
N GLU A 145 35.85 37.72 21.89
CA GLU A 145 35.78 38.60 23.06
C GLU A 145 37.08 38.61 23.88
N GLU A 146 37.67 37.43 24.12
CA GLU A 146 38.96 37.30 24.79
C GLU A 146 40.09 38.03 24.03
N THR A 147 40.13 37.86 22.71
CA THR A 147 41.17 38.44 21.85
C THR A 147 40.99 39.94 21.63
N THR A 148 39.75 40.43 21.47
CA THR A 148 39.48 41.84 21.15
C THR A 148 39.42 42.74 22.38
N HIS A 149 38.99 42.22 23.53
CA HIS A 149 38.77 43.05 24.71
C HIS A 149 39.69 42.71 25.87
N VAL A 150 39.91 41.44 26.16
CA VAL A 150 40.65 41.04 27.37
C VAL A 150 42.16 41.13 27.14
N LEU A 151 42.67 40.56 26.05
CA LEU A 151 44.10 40.55 25.76
C LEU A 151 44.70 41.96 25.61
N PRO A 152 44.05 42.92 24.91
CA PRO A 152 44.58 44.28 24.80
C PRO A 152 44.52 45.03 26.13
N LYS A 153 43.47 44.83 26.93
CA LYS A 153 43.38 45.43 28.28
C LYS A 153 44.45 44.89 29.21
N THR A 154 44.70 43.58 29.21
CA THR A 154 45.75 42.96 30.03
C THR A 154 47.14 43.43 29.60
N ARG A 155 47.41 43.47 28.28
CA ARG A 155 48.67 44.03 27.75
C ARG A 155 48.84 45.50 28.13
N TYR A 156 47.78 46.30 28.02
CA TYR A 156 47.79 47.70 28.43
C TYR A 156 48.08 47.85 29.93
N ASN A 157 47.42 47.07 30.78
CA ASN A 157 47.63 47.11 32.23
C ASN A 157 49.05 46.68 32.62
N ILE A 158 49.58 45.60 32.03
CA ILE A 158 50.97 45.18 32.27
C ILE A 158 51.93 46.28 31.83
N SER A 159 51.72 46.84 30.63
CA SER A 159 52.53 47.96 30.13
C SER A 159 52.43 49.17 31.06
N LEU A 160 51.24 49.49 31.59
CA LEU A 160 51.03 50.58 32.53
C LEU A 160 51.82 50.36 33.82
N TYR A 161 51.75 49.15 34.40
CA TYR A 161 52.53 48.81 35.59
C TYR A 161 54.03 48.89 35.34
N THR A 162 54.52 48.38 34.20
CA THR A 162 55.94 48.51 33.83
C THR A 162 56.33 49.96 33.59
N CYS A 163 55.49 50.79 32.98
CA CYS A 163 55.78 52.22 32.77
C CYS A 163 55.80 53.03 34.07
N ILE A 164 54.89 52.74 35.02
CA ILE A 164 54.82 53.45 36.30
C ILE A 164 55.95 53.02 37.22
N THR A 165 56.21 51.71 37.33
CA THR A 165 57.17 51.17 38.31
C THR A 165 58.57 50.99 37.75
N GLY A 166 58.73 50.90 36.43
CA GLY A 166 60.01 50.52 35.81
C GLY A 166 60.45 49.10 36.14
N ILE A 167 59.62 48.30 36.81
CA ILE A 167 59.95 46.93 37.21
C ILE A 167 59.82 46.00 36.00
N LYS A 168 60.88 45.21 35.77
CA LYS A 168 60.88 44.07 34.87
C LYS A 168 61.08 42.80 35.69
N TRP A 169 60.13 41.87 35.53
CA TRP A 169 60.12 40.60 36.23
C TRP A 169 60.93 39.55 35.48
N ASP A 170 61.63 38.71 36.23
CA ASP A 170 62.21 37.48 35.73
C ASP A 170 61.15 36.38 35.82
N TYR A 171 60.69 35.86 34.68
CA TYR A 171 59.65 34.82 34.62
C TYR A 171 60.22 33.40 34.62
N GLU A 172 61.54 33.25 34.59
CA GLU A 172 62.21 31.94 34.58
C GLU A 172 62.56 31.45 36.00
N CYS A 173 61.99 32.07 37.04
CA CYS A 173 62.19 31.68 38.44
C CYS A 173 61.00 30.89 39.04
N PRO A 174 61.23 30.11 40.12
CA PRO A 174 60.15 29.41 40.82
C PRO A 174 59.06 30.37 41.34
N PRO A 175 57.79 29.95 41.45
CA PRO A 175 56.69 30.80 41.92
C PRO A 175 56.86 31.29 43.37
N GLU A 176 57.72 30.63 44.15
CA GLU A 176 58.10 31.01 45.51
C GLU A 176 59.14 32.14 45.55
N GLN A 177 59.71 32.53 44.41
CA GLN A 177 60.73 33.56 44.30
C GLN A 177 60.24 34.71 43.42
N ILE A 178 60.35 35.91 43.96
CA ILE A 178 60.01 37.17 43.31
C ILE A 178 61.33 37.83 42.90
N LYS A 179 61.69 37.70 41.63
CA LYS A 179 62.95 38.19 41.09
C LYS A 179 62.71 39.14 39.91
N GLY A 180 63.56 40.14 39.80
CA GLY A 180 63.46 41.11 38.74
C GLY A 180 64.47 42.23 38.90
N TYR A 181 64.25 43.30 38.17
CA TYR A 181 65.04 44.51 38.28
C TYR A 181 64.18 45.75 38.01
N VAL A 182 64.52 46.86 38.67
CA VAL A 182 63.95 48.17 38.37
C VAL A 182 64.89 48.88 37.41
N SER A 183 64.39 49.25 36.24
CA SER A 183 65.15 50.00 35.23
C SER A 183 64.70 51.45 35.20
N THR A 184 65.61 52.36 35.47
CA THR A 184 65.43 53.82 35.33
C THR A 184 66.43 54.35 34.31
N SER A 185 66.21 55.55 33.76
CA SER A 185 67.06 56.14 32.70
C SER A 185 68.57 56.22 33.03
N LYS A 186 68.96 56.11 34.30
CA LYS A 186 70.37 56.23 34.76
C LYS A 186 70.91 54.98 35.48
N ASP A 187 70.05 54.07 35.96
CA ASP A 187 70.46 52.97 36.86
C ASP A 187 69.53 51.75 36.72
N VAL A 188 70.07 50.56 36.99
CA VAL A 188 69.35 49.29 37.00
C VAL A 188 69.62 48.55 38.30
N ARG A 189 68.57 48.35 39.10
CA ARG A 189 68.68 47.71 40.43
C ARG A 189 68.02 46.34 40.44
N PRO A 190 68.78 45.24 40.53
CA PRO A 190 68.22 43.90 40.65
C PRO A 190 67.69 43.65 42.07
N PHE A 191 66.64 42.85 42.19
CA PHE A 191 66.12 42.36 43.46
C PHE A 191 65.75 40.87 43.37
N SER A 192 65.82 40.19 44.50
CA SER A 192 65.40 38.79 44.64
C SER A 192 64.84 38.59 46.04
N LEU A 193 63.55 38.31 46.14
CA LEU A 193 62.83 38.09 47.39
C LEU A 193 62.19 36.69 47.36
N SER A 194 62.11 36.02 48.51
CA SER A 194 61.31 34.80 48.64
C SER A 194 59.94 35.14 49.22
N SER A 195 58.88 34.65 48.57
CA SER A 195 57.49 34.85 49.02
C SER A 195 57.12 34.01 50.24
N GLN A 196 57.93 32.99 50.58
CA GLN A 196 57.76 32.18 51.79
C GLN A 196 58.38 32.82 53.04
N GLN A 197 59.46 33.58 52.87
CA GLN A 197 60.21 34.18 53.98
C GLN A 197 59.74 35.61 54.31
N ASN A 198 59.10 36.29 53.36
CA ASN A 198 58.70 37.69 53.48
C ASN A 198 57.18 37.82 53.40
N SER A 199 56.61 38.71 54.23
CA SER A 199 55.18 38.99 54.16
C SER A 199 54.84 39.79 52.89
N LYS A 200 53.61 39.62 52.37
CA LYS A 200 53.13 40.38 51.20
C LYS A 200 53.26 41.89 51.40
N PHE A 201 53.02 42.38 52.62
CA PHE A 201 53.16 43.79 52.99
C PHE A 201 54.61 44.25 52.90
N PHE A 202 55.55 43.47 53.45
CA PHE A 202 56.98 43.77 53.37
C PHE A 202 57.47 43.82 51.92
N ILE A 203 57.12 42.82 51.11
CA ILE A 203 57.49 42.75 49.69
C ILE A 203 56.97 43.97 48.93
N THR A 204 55.71 44.33 49.16
CA THR A 204 55.08 45.46 48.45
C THR A 204 55.75 46.78 48.80
N ASN A 205 55.97 47.07 50.09
CA ASN A 205 56.63 48.31 50.51
C ASN A 205 58.07 48.37 50.01
N TYR A 206 58.82 47.27 50.12
CA TYR A 206 60.19 47.21 49.62
C TYR A 206 60.29 47.52 48.12
N LEU A 207 59.36 47.00 47.32
CA LEU A 207 59.32 47.30 45.89
C LEU A 207 58.97 48.77 45.62
N TRP A 208 58.01 49.34 46.35
CA TRP A 208 57.69 50.78 46.22
C TRP A 208 58.85 51.67 46.64
N ASP A 209 59.53 51.36 47.74
CA ASP A 209 60.73 52.07 48.18
C ASP A 209 61.84 52.01 47.14
N LEU A 210 62.00 50.86 46.46
CA LEU A 210 62.99 50.67 45.39
C LEU A 210 62.65 51.52 44.15
N VAL A 211 61.37 51.61 43.80
CA VAL A 211 60.87 52.45 42.70
C VAL A 211 61.04 53.94 43.04
N GLU A 212 60.68 54.36 44.25
CA GLU A 212 60.81 55.74 44.70
C GLU A 212 62.28 56.16 44.76
N SER A 213 63.14 55.34 45.36
CA SER A 213 64.58 55.56 45.44
C SER A 213 65.25 55.63 44.06
N ALA A 214 64.71 54.94 43.06
CA ALA A 214 65.19 55.03 41.68
C ALA A 214 64.71 56.32 40.99
N CYS A 215 63.52 56.83 41.33
CA CYS A 215 62.97 58.07 40.79
C CYS A 215 63.61 59.34 41.39
N GLN A 216 64.02 59.30 42.67
CA GLN A 216 64.65 60.42 43.39
C GLN A 216 66.10 60.73 42.94
N ALA A 217 66.74 59.85 42.16
CA ALA A 217 68.07 60.10 41.57
C ALA A 217 68.03 61.00 40.30
N LYS A 218 67.00 61.85 40.19
CA LYS A 218 66.79 62.78 39.07
C LYS A 218 67.65 64.01 39.18
#